data_AF-A0A832MD51-F1
#
_entry.id   AF-A0A832MD51-F1
#
_cell.length_a   1.000
_cell.length_b   1.000
_cell.length_c   1.000
_cell.angle_alpha   90.00
_cell.angle_beta   90.00
_cell.angle_gamma   90.00
#
_symmetry.space_group_name_H-M   'P 1'
#
loop_
_entity.id
_entity.type
_entity.pdbx_description
1 polymer ?
#
loop_
_entity_poly.entity_id
_entity_poly.type
_entity_poly.pdbx_seq_one_letter_code
_entity_poly.pdbx_strand_id
1 'polypeptide(L)'
;MIATDLAGLTIEQYLDRHQKKELLRFLTCGSVDDGKSTLIGRLLHDTKGIYEDQLAAIKKDSAKHGTTGDGNIDLALLTDGLRAEREQGITIDVAYRYFSTDKRKFIIADTPGHEQYTRNMATGASTCHLAIILIDARYGVVTQTKRHSYICHLLGIKHLVIAVNKMDLCDFSQARFEEIKKQYQDFSKNLSCKDVVFIPLSALAGDNVVEKSNRTPWYTGKPLLEHLETVHIAGDRNLRDLRLPVQLVLRPNLDFRGFAGTIASGIIKKNDEVMVLPSGKKSRVKAIVTQDGELPEAQSPLSVLVTLTDEVDISRGDMLVHAKEPNGSAANREPSGSAAGNLPQVSGDVEAMVVWLHDQPLVAGKSYWVKHTTRLLPGSVTQIVHGVDVNTLEQHAPKAGKLGLNEVGRIVLSTAIPLVFDPYQENAATGAFILVDRVNNTTVGAGMIIGKHAGGGAHRGRVTQEEREVRLGQKGAVIWLREEAADAVERELFEEARTVLRIEQGELPTDALLKVARTVADQGILLLVSGAENEKPDALWTAELGERLIVADATVASDALTTLRLHGIGAEATVLGDNI
;
A
#
# COMPACT_ATOMS: atom_id res chain seq x y z
N MET A 1 30.97 -30.93 -12.59
CA MET A 1 30.43 -32.11 -11.88
C MET A 1 28.93 -31.93 -11.65
N ILE A 2 28.11 -31.92 -12.71
CA ILE A 2 26.65 -31.65 -12.62
C ILE A 2 25.81 -32.81 -13.21
N ALA A 3 26.43 -33.80 -13.85
CA ALA A 3 25.71 -34.87 -14.55
C ALA A 3 25.37 -36.11 -13.69
N THR A 4 25.86 -36.22 -12.45
CA THR A 4 25.80 -37.49 -11.71
C THR A 4 24.58 -37.66 -10.79
N ASP A 5 23.79 -36.61 -10.56
CA ASP A 5 22.70 -36.62 -9.55
C ASP A 5 21.30 -36.86 -10.16
N LEU A 6 21.20 -36.99 -11.49
CA LEU A 6 19.94 -37.25 -12.23
C LEU A 6 19.74 -38.71 -12.63
N ALA A 7 20.75 -39.57 -12.42
CA ALA A 7 20.76 -40.94 -12.96
C ALA A 7 19.93 -41.98 -12.16
N GLY A 8 19.17 -41.55 -11.13
CA GLY A 8 18.48 -42.47 -10.22
C GLY A 8 17.04 -42.11 -9.83
N LEU A 9 16.44 -41.05 -10.40
CA LEU A 9 15.08 -40.64 -10.08
C LEU A 9 14.08 -41.25 -11.07
N THR A 10 13.00 -41.85 -10.56
CA THR A 10 11.87 -42.25 -11.43
C THR A 10 11.16 -41.01 -11.97
N ILE A 11 10.52 -41.11 -13.14
CA ILE A 11 9.78 -40.01 -13.77
C ILE A 11 8.74 -39.41 -12.81
N GLU A 12 8.10 -40.24 -11.99
CA GLU A 12 7.15 -39.83 -10.96
C GLU A 12 7.81 -39.02 -9.84
N GLN A 13 8.97 -39.43 -9.35
CA GLN A 13 9.74 -38.67 -8.35
C GLN A 13 10.27 -37.35 -8.91
N TYR A 14 10.65 -37.34 -10.20
CA TYR A 14 11.05 -36.13 -10.90
C TYR A 14 9.89 -35.15 -11.05
N LEU A 15 8.71 -35.63 -11.46
CA LEU A 15 7.49 -34.84 -11.59
C LEU A 15 7.00 -34.30 -10.23
N ASP A 16 6.99 -35.13 -9.19
CA ASP A 16 6.58 -34.74 -7.84
C ASP A 16 7.54 -33.70 -7.23
N ARG A 17 8.86 -33.87 -7.46
CA ARG A 17 9.87 -32.87 -7.08
C ARG A 17 9.71 -31.56 -7.86
N HIS A 18 9.32 -31.62 -9.13
CA HIS A 18 9.02 -30.43 -9.94
C HIS A 18 7.71 -29.72 -9.53
N GLN A 19 6.70 -30.47 -9.09
CA GLN A 19 5.44 -29.92 -8.59
C GLN A 19 5.63 -29.23 -7.24
N LYS A 20 6.43 -29.81 -6.33
CA LYS A 20 6.65 -29.32 -4.96
C LYS A 20 7.76 -28.26 -4.79
N LYS A 21 8.33 -27.73 -5.88
CA LYS A 21 9.34 -26.66 -5.79
C LYS A 21 8.77 -25.43 -5.06
N GLU A 22 9.50 -24.97 -4.05
CA GLU A 22 9.15 -23.76 -3.32
C GLU A 22 9.21 -22.53 -4.26
N LEU A 23 8.33 -21.55 -4.01
CA LEU A 23 8.23 -20.32 -4.80
C LEU A 23 8.86 -19.15 -4.04
N LEU A 24 9.91 -18.55 -4.59
CA LEU A 24 10.44 -17.28 -4.11
C LEU A 24 9.92 -16.12 -4.96
N ARG A 25 9.29 -15.14 -4.31
CA ARG A 25 8.96 -13.85 -4.92
C ARG A 25 9.98 -12.83 -4.45
N PHE A 26 10.64 -12.14 -5.35
CA PHE A 26 11.56 -11.08 -5.01
C PHE A 26 11.43 -9.90 -5.95
N LEU A 27 11.83 -8.71 -5.48
CA LEU A 27 11.94 -7.52 -6.31
C LEU A 27 13.39 -7.06 -6.46
N THR A 28 13.66 -6.33 -7.53
CA THR A 28 14.94 -5.63 -7.75
C THR A 28 14.75 -4.13 -7.63
N CYS A 29 15.52 -3.52 -6.74
CA CYS A 29 15.53 -2.09 -6.44
C CYS A 29 16.93 -1.52 -6.68
N GLY A 30 17.02 -0.21 -6.89
CA GLY A 30 18.29 0.46 -7.20
C GLY A 30 18.05 1.70 -8.04
N SER A 31 19.07 2.53 -8.18
CA SER A 31 19.05 3.74 -8.98
C SER A 31 18.79 3.48 -10.46
N VAL A 32 18.38 4.54 -11.16
CA VAL A 32 18.58 4.63 -12.62
C VAL A 32 20.09 4.45 -12.84
N ASP A 33 20.48 3.53 -13.71
CA ASP A 33 21.86 3.08 -13.97
C ASP A 33 22.49 2.04 -13.03
N ASP A 34 21.87 1.60 -11.93
CA ASP A 34 22.48 0.55 -11.08
C ASP A 34 22.54 -0.84 -11.76
N GLY A 35 21.96 -0.98 -12.96
CA GLY A 35 22.02 -2.21 -13.75
C GLY A 35 20.96 -3.25 -13.38
N LYS A 36 19.78 -2.82 -12.90
CA LYS A 36 18.65 -3.71 -12.52
C LYS A 36 18.21 -4.62 -13.67
N SER A 37 17.83 -4.00 -14.79
CA SER A 37 17.41 -4.67 -16.03
C SER A 37 18.50 -5.61 -16.56
N THR A 38 19.76 -5.17 -16.54
CA THR A 38 20.91 -6.00 -16.93
C THR A 38 21.05 -7.24 -16.05
N LEU A 39 20.90 -7.10 -14.72
CA LEU A 39 20.98 -8.22 -13.78
C LEU A 39 19.85 -9.22 -14.00
N ILE A 40 18.61 -8.74 -14.19
CA ILE A 40 17.47 -9.60 -14.49
C ILE A 40 17.70 -10.33 -15.82
N GLY A 41 18.08 -9.60 -16.87
CA GLY A 41 18.38 -10.18 -18.19
C GLY A 41 19.47 -11.24 -18.13
N ARG A 42 20.51 -11.01 -17.32
CA ARG A 42 21.58 -12.00 -17.07
C ARG A 42 21.07 -13.24 -16.37
N LEU A 43 20.29 -13.10 -15.30
CA LEU A 43 19.68 -14.22 -14.60
C LEU A 43 18.79 -15.05 -15.54
N LEU A 44 17.96 -14.41 -16.38
CA LEU A 44 17.09 -15.09 -17.32
C LEU A 44 17.88 -15.81 -18.43
N HIS A 45 18.93 -15.19 -18.95
CA HIS A 45 19.82 -15.76 -19.97
C HIS A 45 20.54 -17.00 -19.43
N ASP A 46 21.22 -16.87 -18.29
CA ASP A 46 22.10 -17.91 -17.77
C ASP A 46 21.31 -19.08 -17.15
N THR A 47 20.06 -18.86 -16.72
CA THR A 47 19.17 -19.93 -16.24
C THR A 47 18.41 -20.65 -17.37
N LYS A 48 18.70 -20.35 -18.64
CA LYS A 48 18.03 -20.91 -19.83
C LYS A 48 16.51 -20.69 -19.84
N GLY A 49 16.03 -19.63 -19.19
CA GLY A 49 14.61 -19.27 -19.17
C GLY A 49 14.11 -18.68 -20.50
N ILE A 50 15.03 -18.40 -21.44
CA ILE A 50 14.75 -17.78 -22.73
C ILE A 50 15.12 -18.79 -23.83
N TYR A 51 14.17 -19.13 -24.69
CA TYR A 51 14.40 -19.96 -25.88
C TYR A 51 15.38 -19.26 -26.84
N GLU A 52 16.29 -20.01 -27.48
CA GLU A 52 17.38 -19.48 -28.34
C GLU A 52 16.88 -18.50 -29.42
N ASP A 53 15.64 -18.68 -29.90
CA ASP A 53 15.01 -17.84 -30.91
C ASP A 53 14.74 -16.40 -30.43
N GLN A 54 14.40 -16.21 -29.15
CA GLN A 54 14.20 -14.87 -28.57
C GLN A 54 15.53 -14.15 -28.39
N LEU A 55 16.61 -14.88 -28.06
CA LEU A 55 17.95 -14.31 -27.98
C LEU A 55 18.49 -13.87 -29.35
N ALA A 56 18.14 -14.59 -30.42
CA ALA A 56 18.48 -14.20 -31.78
C ALA A 56 17.78 -12.90 -32.21
N ALA A 57 16.50 -12.72 -31.84
CA ALA A 57 15.78 -11.47 -32.07
C ALA A 57 16.42 -10.28 -31.34
N ILE A 58 16.85 -10.49 -30.09
CA ILE A 58 17.48 -9.43 -29.27
C ILE A 58 18.89 -9.07 -29.75
N LYS A 59 19.66 -10.03 -30.26
CA LYS A 59 20.94 -9.73 -30.94
C LYS A 59 20.74 -8.76 -32.11
N LYS A 60 19.65 -8.92 -32.86
CA LYS A 60 19.30 -8.05 -33.99
C LYS A 60 18.85 -6.66 -33.54
N ASP A 61 18.13 -6.57 -32.42
CA ASP A 61 17.66 -5.31 -31.85
C ASP A 61 18.77 -4.57 -31.09
N SER A 62 19.68 -5.28 -30.42
CA SER A 62 20.88 -4.71 -29.78
C SER A 62 21.78 -4.02 -30.80
N ALA A 63 21.89 -4.57 -32.02
CA ALA A 63 22.64 -3.96 -33.11
C ALA A 63 21.99 -2.68 -33.68
N LYS A 64 20.70 -2.41 -33.37
CA LYS A 64 19.97 -1.23 -33.85
C LYS A 64 19.74 -0.17 -32.77
N HIS A 65 19.58 -0.58 -31.52
CA HIS A 65 19.12 0.25 -30.41
C HIS A 65 19.92 0.04 -29.10
N GLY A 66 21.02 -0.73 -29.12
CA GLY A 66 21.77 -1.09 -27.92
C GLY A 66 22.49 0.11 -27.28
N THR A 67 22.46 0.16 -25.95
CA THR A 67 23.18 1.15 -25.13
C THR A 67 24.55 0.64 -24.68
N THR A 68 24.76 -0.67 -24.77
CA THR A 68 26.05 -1.34 -24.54
C THR A 68 26.80 -1.39 -25.88
N GLY A 69 28.01 -0.80 -25.92
CA GLY A 69 28.78 -0.56 -27.16
C GLY A 69 28.93 -1.74 -28.12
N ASP A 70 29.28 -1.42 -29.38
CA ASP A 70 29.27 -2.31 -30.55
C ASP A 70 29.81 -3.72 -30.27
N GLY A 71 28.92 -4.71 -30.33
CA GLY A 71 29.25 -6.14 -30.30
C GLY A 71 28.74 -6.92 -29.07
N ASN A 72 28.27 -6.25 -28.03
CA ASN A 72 27.68 -6.91 -26.85
C ASN A 72 26.14 -6.98 -26.93
N ILE A 73 25.56 -8.06 -26.41
CA ILE A 73 24.10 -8.24 -26.35
C ILE A 73 23.57 -7.36 -25.21
N ASP A 74 22.65 -6.44 -25.53
CA ASP A 74 22.00 -5.61 -24.54
C ASP A 74 20.87 -6.40 -23.87
N LEU A 75 21.20 -7.06 -22.76
CA LEU A 75 20.25 -7.90 -22.02
C LEU A 75 19.14 -7.09 -21.33
N ALA A 76 19.23 -5.75 -21.24
CA ALA A 76 18.14 -4.92 -20.73
C ALA A 76 16.93 -4.91 -21.68
N LEU A 77 17.14 -5.13 -22.98
CA LEU A 77 16.05 -5.21 -23.96
C LEU A 77 15.09 -6.40 -23.73
N LEU A 78 15.49 -7.38 -22.89
CA LEU A 78 14.61 -8.49 -22.46
C LEU A 78 13.56 -8.05 -21.44
N THR A 79 13.88 -7.07 -20.60
CA THR A 79 13.06 -6.67 -19.46
C THR A 79 12.09 -5.55 -19.82
N ASP A 80 12.46 -4.69 -20.77
CA ASP A 80 11.72 -3.46 -21.09
C ASP A 80 10.54 -3.75 -22.05
N GLY A 81 9.33 -3.70 -21.48
CA GLY A 81 8.09 -4.15 -22.14
C GLY A 81 7.36 -3.05 -22.92
N LEU A 82 7.46 -1.80 -22.48
CA LEU A 82 6.74 -0.67 -23.07
C LEU A 82 7.65 0.12 -24.05
N ARG A 83 7.06 0.65 -25.14
CA ARG A 83 7.80 1.54 -26.06
C ARG A 83 8.33 2.79 -25.35
N ALA A 84 7.55 3.36 -24.43
CA ALA A 84 7.97 4.51 -23.63
C ALA A 84 9.15 4.20 -22.69
N GLU A 85 9.21 2.98 -22.13
CA GLU A 85 10.36 2.52 -21.33
C GLU A 85 11.62 2.44 -22.18
N ARG A 86 11.51 1.90 -23.42
CA ARG A 86 12.64 1.77 -24.36
C ARG A 86 13.16 3.10 -24.87
N GLU A 87 12.29 4.07 -25.07
CA GLU A 87 12.68 5.42 -25.52
C GLU A 87 13.37 6.22 -24.41
N GLN A 88 13.04 5.96 -23.15
CA GLN A 88 13.58 6.69 -21.99
C GLN A 88 14.68 5.93 -21.21
N GLY A 89 14.85 4.63 -21.45
CA GLY A 89 15.82 3.78 -20.74
C GLY A 89 15.49 3.56 -19.26
N ILE A 90 14.22 3.66 -18.87
CA ILE A 90 13.75 3.49 -17.48
C ILE A 90 12.57 2.53 -17.39
N THR A 91 12.48 1.75 -16.31
CA THR A 91 11.30 0.94 -15.96
C THR A 91 10.19 1.85 -15.40
N ILE A 92 8.98 1.77 -15.95
CA ILE A 92 7.85 2.66 -15.60
C ILE A 92 6.80 1.91 -14.78
N ASP A 93 6.46 0.67 -15.14
CA ASP A 93 5.48 -0.16 -14.43
C ASP A 93 6.12 -1.44 -13.86
N VAL A 94 5.44 -2.11 -12.92
CA VAL A 94 5.96 -3.36 -12.35
C VAL A 94 5.80 -4.49 -13.37
N ALA A 95 6.92 -4.94 -13.95
CA ALA A 95 6.92 -6.11 -14.81
C ALA A 95 7.18 -7.39 -14.00
N TYR A 96 6.30 -8.38 -14.13
CA TYR A 96 6.51 -9.70 -13.52
C TYR A 96 7.19 -10.66 -14.50
N ARG A 97 8.32 -11.24 -14.09
CA ARG A 97 9.05 -12.26 -14.84
C ARG A 97 9.12 -13.56 -14.07
N TYR A 98 9.14 -14.67 -14.80
CA TYR A 98 9.10 -16.02 -14.23
C TYR A 98 10.29 -16.83 -14.73
N PHE A 99 10.98 -17.48 -13.81
CA PHE A 99 11.99 -18.48 -14.16
C PHE A 99 12.04 -19.57 -13.09
N SER A 100 12.68 -20.68 -13.40
CA SER A 100 12.85 -21.78 -12.46
C SER A 100 14.21 -22.41 -12.65
N THR A 101 14.81 -22.85 -11.55
CA THR A 101 15.97 -23.72 -11.56
C THR A 101 15.55 -25.15 -11.21
N ASP A 102 16.51 -26.06 -11.14
CA ASP A 102 16.28 -27.42 -10.65
C ASP A 102 15.81 -27.45 -9.20
N LYS A 103 16.12 -26.42 -8.41
CA LYS A 103 15.80 -26.37 -6.98
C LYS A 103 14.55 -25.56 -6.64
N ARG A 104 14.27 -24.46 -7.36
CA ARG A 104 13.26 -23.48 -6.92
C ARG A 104 12.58 -22.76 -8.09
N LYS A 105 11.35 -22.29 -7.86
CA LYS A 105 10.60 -21.41 -8.78
C LYS A 105 10.73 -19.97 -8.32
N PHE A 106 10.83 -19.04 -9.26
CA PHE A 106 11.05 -17.62 -8.99
C PHE A 106 10.04 -16.74 -9.71
N ILE A 107 9.58 -15.70 -9.01
CA ILE A 107 8.85 -14.56 -9.59
C ILE A 107 9.67 -13.32 -9.27
N ILE A 108 10.05 -12.59 -10.32
CA ILE A 108 10.76 -11.32 -10.24
C ILE A 108 9.74 -10.21 -10.44
N ALA A 109 9.66 -9.28 -9.51
CA ALA A 109 9.01 -7.99 -9.70
C ALA A 109 10.08 -6.96 -10.08
N ASP A 110 10.10 -6.54 -11.34
CA ASP A 110 10.97 -5.46 -11.80
C ASP A 110 10.29 -4.14 -11.47
N THR A 111 10.74 -3.48 -10.39
CA THR A 111 10.15 -2.24 -9.91
C THR A 111 10.94 -1.02 -10.41
N PRO A 112 10.27 0.06 -10.81
CA PRO A 112 10.92 1.31 -11.18
C PRO A 112 11.86 1.84 -10.09
N GLY A 113 12.99 2.40 -10.50
CA GLY A 113 13.98 2.99 -9.57
C GLY A 113 13.82 4.49 -9.30
N HIS A 114 12.90 5.17 -9.99
CA HIS A 114 12.77 6.62 -9.92
C HIS A 114 11.79 7.07 -8.81
N GLU A 115 12.06 8.24 -8.24
CA GLU A 115 11.33 8.80 -7.09
C GLU A 115 9.82 8.93 -7.30
N GLN A 116 9.39 9.15 -8.55
CA GLN A 116 7.98 9.29 -8.91
C GLN A 116 7.19 7.97 -8.84
N TYR A 117 7.87 6.82 -8.69
CA TYR A 117 7.25 5.49 -8.79
C TYR A 117 7.25 4.71 -7.46
N THR A 118 7.29 5.40 -6.32
CA THR A 118 7.15 4.75 -5.00
C THR A 118 5.84 3.99 -4.86
N ARG A 119 4.75 4.47 -5.48
CA ARG A 119 3.50 3.71 -5.64
C ARG A 119 3.73 2.33 -6.26
N ASN A 120 4.43 2.27 -7.38
CA ASN A 120 4.66 1.03 -8.14
C ASN A 120 5.58 0.09 -7.36
N MET A 121 6.64 0.63 -6.77
CA MET A 121 7.50 -0.12 -5.86
C MET A 121 6.70 -0.70 -4.69
N ALA A 122 5.83 0.08 -4.05
CA ALA A 122 5.06 -0.39 -2.91
C ALA A 122 4.11 -1.53 -3.29
N THR A 123 3.45 -1.42 -4.44
CA THR A 123 2.61 -2.49 -4.98
C THR A 123 3.41 -3.76 -5.26
N GLY A 124 4.55 -3.67 -5.96
CA GLY A 124 5.40 -4.84 -6.24
C GLY A 124 6.00 -5.48 -4.99
N ALA A 125 6.51 -4.64 -4.07
CA ALA A 125 7.15 -5.07 -2.84
C ALA A 125 6.19 -5.74 -1.85
N SER A 126 4.91 -5.36 -1.83
CA SER A 126 3.91 -5.90 -0.89
C SER A 126 3.70 -7.42 -0.94
N THR A 127 4.13 -8.07 -2.02
CA THR A 127 3.99 -9.53 -2.22
C THR A 127 5.32 -10.27 -2.21
N CYS A 128 6.44 -9.56 -2.03
CA CYS A 128 7.78 -10.11 -2.11
C CYS A 128 8.24 -10.66 -0.76
N HIS A 129 9.01 -11.75 -0.81
CA HIS A 129 9.67 -12.32 0.36
C HIS A 129 11.08 -11.74 0.55
N LEU A 130 11.71 -11.33 -0.55
CA LEU A 130 13.09 -10.84 -0.59
C LEU A 130 13.20 -9.60 -1.49
N ALA A 131 14.10 -8.68 -1.16
CA ALA A 131 14.45 -7.57 -2.05
C ALA A 131 15.96 -7.59 -2.38
N ILE A 132 16.28 -7.43 -3.67
CA ILE A 132 17.66 -7.22 -4.13
C ILE A 132 17.83 -5.72 -4.35
N ILE A 133 18.66 -5.08 -3.54
CA ILE A 133 19.01 -3.66 -3.66
C ILE A 133 20.36 -3.58 -4.35
N LEU A 134 20.35 -3.14 -5.61
CA LEU A 134 21.56 -2.90 -6.38
C LEU A 134 22.19 -1.58 -5.95
N ILE A 135 23.52 -1.57 -5.91
CA ILE A 135 24.35 -0.41 -5.63
C ILE A 135 25.48 -0.39 -6.65
N ASP A 136 25.60 0.66 -7.46
CA ASP A 136 26.77 0.88 -8.30
C ASP A 136 28.02 1.10 -7.44
N ALA A 137 29.02 0.24 -7.60
CA ALA A 137 30.27 0.28 -6.84
C ALA A 137 31.01 1.63 -6.98
N ARG A 138 30.82 2.35 -8.09
CA ARG A 138 31.48 3.65 -8.31
C ARG A 138 30.93 4.73 -7.39
N TYR A 139 29.63 4.71 -7.12
CA TYR A 139 28.96 5.73 -6.32
C TYR A 139 28.77 5.31 -4.85
N GLY A 140 28.61 4.02 -4.59
CA GLY A 140 28.33 3.52 -3.24
C GLY A 140 26.89 3.85 -2.80
N VAL A 141 26.66 4.00 -1.49
CA VAL A 141 25.30 4.16 -0.95
C VAL A 141 24.74 5.55 -1.28
N VAL A 142 23.73 5.61 -2.14
CA VAL A 142 23.04 6.85 -2.53
C VAL A 142 21.68 7.00 -1.85
N THR A 143 21.07 8.18 -1.97
CA THR A 143 19.73 8.48 -1.42
C THR A 143 18.66 7.47 -1.86
N GLN A 144 18.68 7.06 -3.13
CA GLN A 144 17.72 6.08 -3.65
C GLN A 144 17.92 4.69 -3.04
N THR A 145 19.16 4.28 -2.74
CA THR A 145 19.44 3.05 -1.98
C THR A 145 18.75 3.09 -0.63
N LYS A 146 18.92 4.19 0.12
CA LYS A 146 18.32 4.39 1.45
C LYS A 146 16.79 4.34 1.39
N ARG A 147 16.20 5.04 0.43
CA ARG A 147 14.76 5.06 0.16
C ARG A 147 14.20 3.67 -0.09
N HIS A 148 14.81 2.92 -1.01
CA HIS A 148 14.35 1.57 -1.34
C HIS A 148 14.46 0.63 -0.14
N SER A 149 15.56 0.70 0.62
CA SER A 149 15.72 -0.05 1.86
C SER A 149 14.62 0.25 2.88
N TYR A 150 14.27 1.53 3.05
CA TYR A 150 13.21 1.93 3.96
C TYR A 150 11.83 1.45 3.53
N ILE A 151 11.49 1.59 2.25
CA ILE A 151 10.20 1.09 1.71
C ILE A 151 10.11 -0.44 1.87
N CYS A 152 11.17 -1.18 1.55
CA CYS A 152 11.22 -2.63 1.75
C CYS A 152 11.01 -3.01 3.22
N HIS A 153 11.66 -2.28 4.14
CA HIS A 153 11.48 -2.47 5.57
C HIS A 153 10.05 -2.19 6.04
N LEU A 154 9.48 -1.07 5.58
CA LEU A 154 8.13 -0.63 5.86
C LEU A 154 7.09 -1.65 5.40
N LEU A 155 7.32 -2.27 4.24
CA LEU A 155 6.48 -3.32 3.66
C LEU A 155 6.82 -4.72 4.20
N GLY A 156 7.63 -4.81 5.26
CA GLY A 156 7.85 -6.05 6.01
C GLY A 156 8.67 -7.10 5.26
N ILE A 157 9.45 -6.70 4.24
CA ILE A 157 10.37 -7.61 3.55
C ILE A 157 11.51 -7.97 4.51
N LYS A 158 11.63 -9.27 4.81
CA LYS A 158 12.53 -9.78 5.86
C LYS A 158 13.95 -10.02 5.37
N HIS A 159 14.10 -10.39 4.10
CA HIS A 159 15.39 -10.73 3.49
C HIS A 159 15.81 -9.64 2.50
N LEU A 160 16.98 -9.04 2.74
CA LEU A 160 17.58 -8.04 1.85
C LEU A 160 18.91 -8.55 1.29
N VAL A 161 19.09 -8.43 -0.02
CA VAL A 161 20.35 -8.71 -0.70
C VAL A 161 20.90 -7.40 -1.24
N ILE A 162 22.06 -6.99 -0.75
CA ILE A 162 22.78 -5.80 -1.23
C ILE A 162 23.75 -6.25 -2.30
N ALA A 163 23.33 -6.07 -3.55
CA ALA A 163 24.09 -6.42 -4.74
C ALA A 163 24.99 -5.24 -5.14
N VAL A 164 26.27 -5.30 -4.75
CA VAL A 164 27.25 -4.28 -5.14
C VAL A 164 27.68 -4.57 -6.57
N ASN A 165 27.02 -3.90 -7.53
CA ASN A 165 27.16 -4.11 -8.96
C ASN A 165 28.28 -3.26 -9.56
N LYS A 166 28.69 -3.57 -10.79
CA LYS A 166 29.77 -2.90 -11.54
C LYS A 166 31.14 -2.94 -10.86
N MET A 167 31.40 -4.00 -10.09
CA MET A 167 32.70 -4.21 -9.45
C MET A 167 33.85 -4.34 -10.46
N ASP A 168 33.55 -4.70 -11.71
CA ASP A 168 34.49 -4.71 -12.83
C ASP A 168 35.08 -3.32 -13.14
N LEU A 169 34.31 -2.25 -12.91
CA LEU A 169 34.79 -0.86 -13.08
C LEU A 169 35.62 -0.36 -11.89
N CYS A 170 35.71 -1.17 -10.82
CA CYS A 170 36.50 -0.90 -9.62
C CYS A 170 37.56 -1.99 -9.40
N ASP A 171 37.97 -2.67 -10.47
CA ASP A 171 38.97 -3.74 -10.47
C ASP A 171 38.73 -4.84 -9.42
N PHE A 172 37.46 -5.08 -9.07
CA PHE A 172 37.05 -6.00 -8.01
C PHE A 172 37.73 -5.74 -6.65
N SER A 173 37.98 -4.47 -6.33
CA SER A 173 38.62 -4.03 -5.09
C SER A 173 37.85 -4.44 -3.83
N GLN A 174 38.48 -5.25 -2.97
CA GLN A 174 37.94 -5.64 -1.67
C GLN A 174 37.71 -4.43 -0.75
N ALA A 175 38.63 -3.46 -0.78
CA ALA A 175 38.55 -2.27 0.07
C ALA A 175 37.30 -1.44 -0.27
N ARG A 176 36.99 -1.28 -1.56
CA ARG A 176 35.80 -0.56 -2.00
C ARG A 176 34.50 -1.28 -1.59
N PHE A 177 34.48 -2.60 -1.72
CA PHE A 177 33.33 -3.40 -1.28
C PHE A 177 33.07 -3.27 0.23
N GLU A 178 34.11 -3.39 1.06
CA GLU A 178 33.97 -3.27 2.51
C GLU A 178 33.60 -1.85 2.95
N GLU A 179 34.05 -0.81 2.22
CA GLU A 179 33.62 0.57 2.43
C GLU A 179 32.11 0.72 2.23
N ILE A 180 31.58 0.26 1.09
CA ILE A 180 30.15 0.34 0.77
C ILE A 180 29.32 -0.47 1.77
N LYS A 181 29.80 -1.66 2.12
CA LYS A 181 29.16 -2.52 3.12
C LYS A 181 29.06 -1.82 4.48
N LYS A 182 30.14 -1.18 4.94
CA LYS A 182 30.13 -0.40 6.18
C LYS A 182 29.16 0.77 6.11
N GLN A 183 29.19 1.56 5.03
CA GLN A 183 28.25 2.67 4.82
C GLN A 183 26.79 2.23 4.90
N TYR A 184 26.46 1.09 4.27
CA TYR A 184 25.10 0.56 4.30
C TYR A 184 24.73 0.04 5.69
N GLN A 185 25.63 -0.67 6.37
CA GLN A 185 25.40 -1.16 7.73
C GLN A 185 25.17 -0.02 8.72
N ASP A 186 25.92 1.08 8.60
CA ASP A 186 25.72 2.26 9.45
C ASP A 186 24.35 2.89 9.23
N PHE A 187 23.89 2.95 7.98
CA PHE A 187 22.52 3.39 7.65
C PHE A 187 21.45 2.42 8.17
N SER A 188 21.64 1.10 7.97
CA SER A 188 20.62 0.10 8.28
C SER A 188 20.46 -0.18 9.77
N LYS A 189 21.31 0.35 10.66
CA LYS A 189 21.12 0.26 12.13
C LYS A 189 19.76 0.78 12.58
N ASN A 190 19.21 1.76 11.86
CA ASN A 190 17.90 2.34 12.15
C ASN A 190 16.74 1.54 11.54
N LEU A 191 17.03 0.55 10.70
CA LEU A 191 16.05 -0.35 10.10
C LEU A 191 16.12 -1.68 10.84
N SER A 192 15.01 -2.18 11.37
CA SER A 192 14.97 -3.48 12.05
C SER A 192 14.96 -4.66 11.05
N CYS A 193 15.82 -4.59 10.03
CA CYS A 193 16.02 -5.65 9.04
C CYS A 193 16.84 -6.78 9.64
N LYS A 194 16.28 -8.00 9.66
CA LYS A 194 16.87 -9.14 10.35
C LYS A 194 17.93 -9.87 9.52
N ASP A 195 17.79 -9.89 8.19
CA ASP A 195 18.63 -10.67 7.30
C ASP A 195 19.10 -9.82 6.11
N VAL A 196 20.38 -9.40 6.14
CA VAL A 196 21.00 -8.57 5.10
C VAL A 196 22.27 -9.25 4.60
N VAL A 197 22.29 -9.63 3.32
CA VAL A 197 23.42 -10.31 2.67
C VAL A 197 24.06 -9.40 1.64
N PHE A 198 25.39 -9.31 1.63
CA PHE A 198 26.14 -8.51 0.66
C PHE A 198 26.81 -9.41 -0.38
N ILE A 199 26.64 -9.07 -1.65
CA ILE A 199 27.20 -9.84 -2.78
C ILE A 199 27.90 -8.86 -3.74
N PRO A 200 29.24 -8.93 -3.92
CA PRO A 200 29.95 -8.20 -4.96
C PRO A 200 29.71 -8.88 -6.31
N LEU A 201 29.18 -8.19 -7.30
CA LEU A 201 28.89 -8.78 -8.60
C LEU A 201 29.14 -7.82 -9.77
N SER A 202 29.16 -8.39 -10.97
CA SER A 202 29.05 -7.64 -12.23
C SER A 202 27.94 -8.24 -13.05
N ALA A 203 26.82 -7.53 -13.19
CA ALA A 203 25.67 -7.99 -13.96
C ALA A 203 26.01 -8.18 -15.44
N LEU A 204 26.86 -7.30 -16.00
CA LEU A 204 27.27 -7.34 -17.39
C LEU A 204 28.23 -8.51 -17.66
N ALA A 205 29.24 -8.68 -16.83
CA ALA A 205 30.24 -9.73 -17.02
C ALA A 205 29.83 -11.10 -16.44
N GLY A 206 28.83 -11.15 -15.55
CA GLY A 206 28.29 -12.37 -14.96
C GLY A 206 28.96 -12.82 -13.66
N ASP A 207 29.93 -12.08 -13.13
CA ASP A 207 30.65 -12.43 -11.90
C ASP A 207 29.72 -12.49 -10.70
N ASN A 208 29.75 -13.61 -9.97
CA ASN A 208 28.95 -13.86 -8.77
C ASN A 208 27.43 -13.74 -8.99
N VAL A 209 26.96 -13.79 -10.25
CA VAL A 209 25.52 -13.83 -10.57
C VAL A 209 25.01 -15.27 -10.49
N VAL A 210 25.51 -16.15 -11.36
CA VAL A 210 25.17 -17.58 -11.35
C VAL A 210 26.30 -18.40 -10.75
N GLU A 211 27.52 -18.17 -11.23
CA GLU A 211 28.72 -18.87 -10.76
C GLU A 211 29.62 -17.95 -9.93
N LYS A 212 30.43 -18.56 -9.07
CA LYS A 212 31.41 -17.82 -8.27
C LYS A 212 32.53 -17.30 -9.15
N SER A 213 32.87 -16.03 -9.01
CA SER A 213 33.93 -15.40 -9.80
C SER A 213 35.33 -15.68 -9.25
N ASN A 214 36.24 -16.02 -10.15
CA ASN A 214 37.68 -16.12 -9.86
C ASN A 214 38.34 -14.74 -9.67
N ARG A 215 37.67 -13.64 -10.07
CA ARG A 215 38.16 -12.27 -9.92
C ARG A 215 37.95 -11.70 -8.51
N THR A 216 37.13 -12.37 -7.70
CA THR A 216 36.89 -12.03 -6.29
C THR A 216 37.31 -13.19 -5.37
N PRO A 217 38.59 -13.59 -5.33
CA PRO A 217 39.04 -14.71 -4.48
C PRO A 217 38.86 -14.41 -2.98
N TRP A 218 38.83 -13.13 -2.61
CA TRP A 218 38.58 -12.65 -1.25
C TRP A 218 37.11 -12.80 -0.81
N TYR A 219 36.16 -12.97 -1.74
CA TYR A 219 34.75 -13.13 -1.41
C TYR A 219 34.43 -14.61 -1.08
N THR A 220 34.06 -14.86 0.17
CA THR A 220 33.75 -16.21 0.67
C THR A 220 32.27 -16.58 0.57
N GLY A 221 31.39 -15.62 0.31
CA GLY A 221 29.95 -15.83 0.19
C GLY A 221 29.54 -16.59 -1.07
N LYS A 222 28.23 -16.84 -1.15
CA LYS A 222 27.59 -17.54 -2.28
C LYS A 222 27.31 -16.57 -3.44
N PRO A 223 27.34 -17.04 -4.70
CA PRO A 223 26.77 -16.30 -5.83
C PRO A 223 25.28 -15.98 -5.60
N LEU A 224 24.79 -14.97 -6.31
CA LEU A 224 23.41 -14.48 -6.17
C LEU A 224 22.38 -15.61 -6.39
N LEU A 225 22.49 -16.37 -7.48
CA LEU A 225 21.52 -17.44 -7.77
C LEU A 225 21.50 -18.51 -6.68
N GLU A 226 22.67 -18.96 -6.21
CA GLU A 226 22.75 -19.96 -5.15
C GLU A 226 22.14 -19.43 -3.84
N HIS A 227 22.34 -18.15 -3.52
CA HIS A 227 21.66 -17.52 -2.39
C HIS A 227 20.13 -17.52 -2.56
N LEU A 228 19.62 -17.12 -3.73
CA LEU A 228 18.19 -17.14 -4.05
C LEU A 228 17.58 -18.55 -4.01
N GLU A 229 18.34 -19.58 -4.37
CA GLU A 229 17.92 -20.97 -4.26
C GLU A 229 17.85 -21.47 -2.80
N THR A 230 18.71 -20.94 -1.93
CA THR A 230 18.91 -21.47 -0.57
C THR A 230 18.27 -20.64 0.54
N VAL A 231 17.82 -19.41 0.25
CA VAL A 231 17.17 -18.56 1.27
C VAL A 231 15.89 -19.20 1.81
N HIS A 232 15.84 -19.39 3.13
CA HIS A 232 14.75 -20.07 3.82
C HIS A 232 13.60 -19.11 4.14
N ILE A 233 12.55 -19.15 3.32
CA ILE A 233 11.33 -18.32 3.52
C ILE A 233 10.23 -19.06 4.29
N ALA A 234 10.31 -20.39 4.40
CA ALA A 234 9.30 -21.19 5.08
C ALA A 234 9.13 -20.80 6.56
N GLY A 235 10.23 -20.42 7.23
CA GLY A 235 10.24 -19.96 8.62
C GLY A 235 9.55 -18.62 8.85
N ASP A 236 9.29 -17.85 7.79
CA ASP A 236 8.63 -16.56 7.90
C ASP A 236 7.11 -16.66 8.01
N ARG A 237 6.54 -17.82 7.69
CA ARG A 237 5.11 -18.05 7.77
C ARG A 237 4.69 -18.14 9.23
N ASN A 238 3.73 -17.30 9.61
CA ASN A 238 3.08 -17.46 10.88
C ASN A 238 2.14 -18.67 10.82
N LEU A 239 2.62 -19.82 11.30
CA LEU A 239 1.85 -21.07 11.42
C LEU A 239 1.28 -21.29 12.82
N ARG A 240 1.51 -20.35 13.74
CA ARG A 240 1.08 -20.46 15.14
C ARG A 240 -0.26 -19.78 15.38
N ASP A 241 -0.41 -18.59 14.82
CA ASP A 241 -1.49 -17.69 15.19
C ASP A 241 -2.61 -17.81 14.16
N LEU A 242 -3.66 -18.58 14.49
CA LEU A 242 -4.79 -18.75 13.60
C LEU A 242 -5.51 -17.44 13.37
N ARG A 243 -5.58 -17.03 12.10
CA ARG A 243 -6.40 -15.94 11.60
C ARG A 243 -7.13 -16.44 10.37
N LEU A 244 -8.43 -16.68 10.50
CA LEU A 244 -9.30 -17.04 9.38
C LEU A 244 -10.40 -15.97 9.24
N PRO A 245 -10.17 -14.94 8.40
CA PRO A 245 -11.18 -13.96 8.04
C PRO A 245 -12.30 -14.63 7.24
N VAL A 246 -13.54 -14.51 7.72
CA VAL A 246 -14.70 -15.07 7.04
C VAL A 246 -15.01 -14.21 5.81
N GLN A 247 -15.02 -14.83 4.63
CA GLN A 247 -15.34 -14.20 3.36
C GLN A 247 -16.82 -14.39 3.01
N LEU A 248 -17.34 -15.59 3.28
CA LEU A 248 -18.70 -15.99 2.89
C LEU A 248 -19.30 -16.94 3.93
N VAL A 249 -20.60 -16.78 4.20
CA VAL A 249 -21.38 -17.72 4.99
C VAL A 249 -22.26 -18.52 4.03
N LEU A 250 -22.12 -19.84 4.07
CA LEU A 250 -22.81 -20.78 3.19
C LEU A 250 -23.89 -21.54 3.98
N ARG A 251 -25.12 -21.48 3.47
CA ARG A 251 -26.28 -22.22 3.99
C ARG A 251 -27.06 -22.84 2.84
N PRO A 252 -26.64 -24.01 2.33
CA PRO A 252 -27.34 -24.71 1.27
C PRO A 252 -28.68 -25.31 1.75
N ASN A 253 -28.82 -25.58 3.05
CA ASN A 253 -30.05 -26.06 3.69
C ASN A 253 -30.12 -25.60 5.16
N LEU A 254 -31.19 -25.95 5.87
CA LEU A 254 -31.44 -25.53 7.25
C LEU A 254 -30.44 -26.11 8.25
N ASP A 255 -29.84 -27.28 7.97
CA ASP A 255 -28.98 -28.02 8.89
C ASP A 255 -27.48 -27.80 8.63
N PHE A 256 -27.13 -27.00 7.62
CA PHE A 256 -25.75 -26.73 7.25
C PHE A 256 -25.44 -25.24 7.30
N ARG A 257 -24.44 -24.89 8.12
CA ARG A 257 -23.83 -23.57 8.16
C ARG A 257 -22.32 -23.70 8.07
N GLY A 258 -21.77 -23.24 6.94
CA GLY A 258 -20.34 -23.23 6.67
C GLY A 258 -19.77 -21.81 6.57
N PHE A 259 -18.57 -21.60 7.08
CA PHE A 259 -17.86 -20.33 7.03
C PHE A 259 -16.65 -20.48 6.12
N ALA A 260 -16.74 -19.89 4.93
CA ALA A 260 -15.70 -19.97 3.92
C ALA A 260 -14.75 -18.77 4.02
N GLY A 261 -13.46 -19.04 3.87
CA GLY A 261 -12.41 -18.03 3.84
C GLY A 261 -11.04 -18.62 3.52
N THR A 262 -10.08 -17.74 3.29
CA THR A 262 -8.67 -18.10 3.14
C THR A 262 -7.98 -17.96 4.49
N ILE A 263 -7.27 -18.99 4.94
CA ILE A 263 -6.51 -18.93 6.20
C ILE A 263 -5.38 -17.91 6.00
N ALA A 264 -5.44 -16.79 6.72
CA ALA A 264 -4.44 -15.73 6.61
C ALA A 264 -3.13 -16.15 7.30
N SER A 265 -3.24 -16.75 8.48
CA SER A 265 -2.12 -17.31 9.23
C SER A 265 -2.59 -18.44 10.14
N GLY A 266 -1.65 -19.21 10.65
CA GLY A 266 -1.87 -20.31 11.58
C GLY A 266 -2.28 -21.60 10.89
N ILE A 267 -2.57 -22.58 11.76
CA ILE A 267 -3.10 -23.89 11.40
C ILE A 267 -4.42 -24.06 12.16
N ILE A 268 -5.43 -24.61 11.49
CA ILE A 268 -6.70 -25.00 12.07
C ILE A 268 -6.87 -26.51 11.92
N LYS A 269 -7.30 -27.17 12.98
CA LYS A 269 -7.54 -28.62 13.04
C LYS A 269 -8.97 -28.91 13.44
N LYS A 270 -9.46 -30.08 13.03
CA LYS A 270 -10.73 -30.61 13.53
C LYS A 270 -10.68 -30.71 15.06
N ASN A 271 -11.77 -30.31 15.71
CA ASN A 271 -11.93 -30.22 17.17
C ASN A 271 -11.19 -29.08 17.89
N ASP A 272 -10.51 -28.18 17.18
CA ASP A 272 -9.90 -26.99 17.78
C ASP A 272 -10.96 -26.09 18.44
N GLU A 273 -10.63 -25.54 19.61
CA GLU A 273 -11.44 -24.54 20.31
C GLU A 273 -11.16 -23.16 19.69
N VAL A 274 -12.16 -22.60 19.02
CA VAL A 274 -12.05 -21.33 18.29
C VAL A 274 -12.90 -20.24 18.92
N MET A 275 -12.50 -18.99 18.71
CA MET A 275 -13.23 -17.79 19.11
C MET A 275 -13.54 -16.96 17.87
N VAL A 276 -14.74 -16.38 17.84
CA VAL A 276 -15.20 -15.47 16.79
C VAL A 276 -15.02 -14.04 17.24
N LEU A 277 -14.18 -13.28 16.55
CA LEU A 277 -13.99 -11.85 16.78
C LEU A 277 -14.78 -11.03 15.75
N PRO A 278 -15.39 -9.90 16.15
CA PRO A 278 -15.24 -9.21 17.45
C PRO A 278 -16.18 -9.70 18.57
N SER A 279 -17.10 -10.64 18.31
CA SER A 279 -18.13 -11.06 19.27
C SER A 279 -17.62 -11.69 20.57
N GLY A 280 -16.43 -12.31 20.54
CA GLY A 280 -15.84 -13.07 21.65
C GLY A 280 -16.48 -14.44 21.89
N LYS A 281 -17.49 -14.85 21.10
CA LYS A 281 -18.16 -16.16 21.26
C LYS A 281 -17.20 -17.30 20.92
N LYS A 282 -17.25 -18.36 21.69
CA LYS A 282 -16.42 -19.56 21.51
C LYS A 282 -17.23 -20.71 20.93
N SER A 283 -16.57 -21.57 20.16
CA SER A 283 -17.12 -22.83 19.68
C SER A 283 -15.97 -23.79 19.32
N ARG A 284 -16.29 -24.92 18.70
CA ARG A 284 -15.34 -25.94 18.28
C ARG A 284 -15.48 -26.24 16.79
N VAL A 285 -14.35 -26.48 16.12
CA VAL A 285 -14.33 -26.87 14.72
C VAL A 285 -14.91 -28.28 14.56
N LYS A 286 -16.03 -28.39 13.84
CA LYS A 286 -16.69 -29.66 13.53
C LYS A 286 -16.04 -30.35 12.33
N ALA A 287 -15.83 -29.60 11.25
CA ALA A 287 -15.19 -30.09 10.02
C ALA A 287 -14.54 -28.95 9.24
N ILE A 288 -13.47 -29.28 8.52
CA ILE A 288 -12.78 -28.41 7.57
C ILE A 288 -12.94 -29.04 6.19
N VAL A 289 -13.53 -28.31 5.25
CA VAL A 289 -13.92 -28.84 3.94
C VAL A 289 -13.26 -28.02 2.84
N THR A 290 -12.77 -28.70 1.81
CA THR A 290 -12.23 -28.13 0.57
C THR A 290 -12.96 -28.75 -0.62
N GLN A 291 -12.63 -28.30 -1.85
CA GLN A 291 -13.16 -28.91 -3.07
C GLN A 291 -12.83 -30.42 -3.15
N ASP A 292 -11.67 -30.83 -2.64
CA ASP A 292 -11.20 -32.22 -2.69
C ASP A 292 -11.74 -33.08 -1.52
N GLY A 293 -12.54 -32.50 -0.62
CA GLY A 293 -13.15 -33.19 0.51
C GLY A 293 -12.79 -32.61 1.88
N GLU A 294 -13.12 -33.37 2.94
CA GLU A 294 -12.85 -33.00 4.32
C GLU A 294 -11.38 -33.24 4.69
N LEU A 295 -10.77 -32.28 5.39
CA LEU A 295 -9.38 -32.33 5.85
C LEU A 295 -9.31 -32.43 7.39
N PRO A 296 -8.34 -33.18 7.94
CA PRO A 296 -8.10 -33.21 9.38
C PRO A 296 -7.50 -31.90 9.90
N GLU A 297 -6.70 -31.23 9.06
CA GLU A 297 -6.08 -29.93 9.35
C GLU A 297 -5.90 -29.11 8.06
N ALA A 298 -5.83 -27.80 8.20
CA ALA A 298 -5.55 -26.86 7.13
C ALA A 298 -4.65 -25.72 7.64
N GLN A 299 -3.84 -25.15 6.75
CA GLN A 299 -2.88 -24.10 7.07
C GLN A 299 -2.91 -22.97 6.05
N SER A 300 -2.40 -21.79 6.42
CA SER A 300 -2.23 -20.67 5.49
C SER A 300 -1.37 -21.06 4.28
N PRO A 301 -1.74 -20.66 3.04
CA PRO A 301 -2.86 -19.81 2.64
C PRO A 301 -4.06 -20.60 2.05
N LEU A 302 -4.36 -21.80 2.56
CA LEU A 302 -5.42 -22.64 1.99
C LEU A 302 -6.80 -21.98 2.15
N SER A 303 -7.62 -22.07 1.10
CA SER A 303 -9.02 -21.66 1.15
C SER A 303 -9.88 -22.83 1.60
N VAL A 304 -10.67 -22.62 2.66
CA VAL A 304 -11.41 -23.68 3.35
C VAL A 304 -12.81 -23.22 3.71
N LEU A 305 -13.71 -24.18 3.87
CA LEU A 305 -14.99 -24.02 4.54
C LEU A 305 -14.90 -24.68 5.91
N VAL A 306 -15.18 -23.92 6.97
CA VAL A 306 -15.19 -24.41 8.35
C VAL A 306 -16.62 -24.50 8.85
N THR A 307 -16.98 -25.64 9.44
CA THR A 307 -18.24 -25.80 10.19
C THR A 307 -17.95 -25.86 11.68
N LEU A 308 -18.87 -25.35 12.50
CA LEU A 308 -18.73 -25.33 13.95
C LEU A 308 -19.72 -26.29 14.61
N THR A 309 -19.46 -26.66 15.87
CA THR A 309 -20.35 -27.51 16.66
C THR A 309 -21.57 -26.76 17.18
N ASP A 310 -21.40 -25.48 17.48
CA ASP A 310 -22.45 -24.63 18.06
C ASP A 310 -22.95 -23.62 17.02
N GLU A 311 -24.22 -23.24 17.13
CA GLU A 311 -24.80 -22.18 16.32
C GLU A 311 -24.34 -20.81 16.82
N VAL A 312 -23.16 -20.41 16.37
CA VAL A 312 -22.61 -19.07 16.62
C VAL A 312 -22.98 -18.15 15.47
N ASP A 313 -23.38 -16.92 15.80
CA ASP A 313 -23.62 -15.90 14.78
C ASP A 313 -22.30 -15.32 14.28
N ILE A 314 -22.02 -15.54 13.00
CA ILE A 314 -20.80 -15.14 12.31
C ILE A 314 -21.22 -14.60 10.94
N SER A 315 -20.64 -13.45 10.59
CA SER A 315 -20.87 -12.72 9.34
C SER A 315 -19.57 -12.48 8.59
N ARG A 316 -19.68 -11.99 7.34
CA ARG A 316 -18.52 -11.57 6.55
C ARG A 316 -17.68 -10.55 7.32
N GLY A 317 -16.38 -10.81 7.36
CA GLY A 317 -15.40 -9.97 8.02
C GLY A 317 -15.24 -10.17 9.51
N ASP A 318 -16.00 -11.09 10.11
CA ASP A 318 -15.61 -11.66 11.39
C ASP A 318 -14.39 -12.56 11.18
N MET A 319 -13.65 -12.79 12.25
CA MET A 319 -12.42 -13.57 12.22
C MET A 319 -12.50 -14.73 13.20
N LEU A 320 -12.23 -15.93 12.70
CA LEU A 320 -12.00 -17.11 13.53
C LEU A 320 -10.53 -17.13 13.97
N VAL A 321 -10.33 -17.26 15.29
CA VAL A 321 -9.01 -17.35 15.93
C VAL A 321 -8.99 -18.49 16.95
N HIS A 322 -7.80 -18.92 17.37
CA HIS A 322 -7.69 -19.88 18.47
C HIS A 322 -8.16 -19.25 19.79
N ALA A 323 -9.02 -19.95 20.54
CA ALA A 323 -9.54 -19.46 21.82
C ALA A 323 -8.52 -19.52 22.97
N LYS A 324 -7.46 -20.33 22.81
CA LYS A 324 -6.34 -20.54 23.75
C LYS A 324 -5.04 -20.71 22.96
N GLU A 325 -3.90 -20.45 23.58
CA GLU A 325 -2.62 -20.76 22.94
C GLU A 325 -2.50 -22.27 22.68
N PRO A 326 -2.09 -22.70 21.46
CA PRO A 326 -1.78 -24.09 21.22
C PRO A 326 -0.51 -24.44 22.02
N ASN A 327 -0.70 -25.21 23.10
CA ASN A 327 0.34 -25.91 23.86
C ASN A 327 1.48 -25.04 24.43
N GLY A 328 1.27 -24.40 25.58
CA GLY A 328 2.32 -24.10 26.57
C GLY A 328 3.52 -23.22 26.16
N SER A 329 3.53 -22.59 24.99
CA SER A 329 4.71 -21.86 24.46
C SER A 329 5.00 -20.49 25.11
N ALA A 330 4.24 -20.11 26.14
CA ALA A 330 4.45 -18.87 26.89
C ALA A 330 5.82 -18.78 27.59
N ALA A 331 6.53 -19.91 27.78
CA ALA A 331 7.78 -19.96 28.54
C ALA A 331 9.01 -19.36 27.83
N ASN A 332 9.00 -19.17 26.51
CA ASN A 332 10.13 -18.64 25.73
C ASN A 332 9.77 -17.40 24.89
N ARG A 333 8.98 -16.48 25.45
CA ARG A 333 8.73 -15.17 24.81
C ARG A 333 9.80 -14.17 25.23
N GLU A 334 10.57 -13.68 24.27
CA GLU A 334 11.01 -12.28 24.33
C GLU A 334 9.77 -11.38 24.17
N PRO A 335 9.65 -10.29 24.93
CA PRO A 335 8.46 -9.43 24.90
C PRO A 335 8.41 -8.65 23.58
N SER A 336 7.84 -9.24 22.53
CA SER A 336 7.22 -8.44 21.45
C SER A 336 5.91 -7.88 22.01
N GLY A 337 5.65 -6.60 21.76
CA GLY A 337 4.69 -5.76 22.50
C GLY A 337 3.20 -6.13 22.46
N SER A 338 2.81 -7.36 22.10
CA SER A 338 1.44 -7.85 22.27
C SER A 338 1.19 -8.24 23.73
N ALA A 339 0.84 -7.26 24.56
CA ALA A 339 0.32 -7.53 25.90
C ALA A 339 -0.96 -8.40 25.79
N ALA A 340 -0.96 -9.53 26.51
CA ALA A 340 -2.09 -10.46 26.74
C ALA A 340 -2.50 -11.39 25.58
N GLY A 341 -1.71 -12.45 25.37
CA GLY A 341 -2.14 -13.66 24.64
C GLY A 341 -2.05 -13.58 23.12
N ASN A 342 -2.19 -14.73 22.45
CA ASN A 342 -2.14 -14.87 20.99
C ASN A 342 -3.40 -14.34 20.24
N LEU A 343 -4.12 -13.39 20.85
CA LEU A 343 -5.33 -12.84 20.26
C LEU A 343 -5.01 -11.54 19.50
N PRO A 344 -5.62 -11.33 18.32
CA PRO A 344 -5.47 -10.07 17.61
C PRO A 344 -6.10 -8.93 18.39
N GLN A 345 -5.66 -7.72 18.07
CA GLN A 345 -6.17 -6.49 18.64
C GLN A 345 -7.51 -6.13 18.01
N VAL A 346 -8.49 -5.76 18.86
CA VAL A 346 -9.78 -5.20 18.42
C VAL A 346 -9.87 -3.74 18.83
N SER A 347 -10.05 -2.83 17.86
CA SER A 347 -10.22 -1.39 18.09
C SER A 347 -10.82 -0.68 16.88
N GLY A 348 -11.60 0.38 17.13
CA GLY A 348 -12.05 1.31 16.08
C GLY A 348 -11.02 2.39 15.75
N ASP A 349 -10.11 2.70 16.67
CA ASP A 349 -9.02 3.65 16.47
C ASP A 349 -7.69 2.89 16.39
N VAL A 350 -7.04 3.02 15.24
CA VAL A 350 -5.78 2.32 14.93
C VAL A 350 -4.73 3.31 14.48
N GLU A 351 -3.50 3.05 14.88
CA GLU A 351 -2.34 3.79 14.42
C GLU A 351 -1.64 3.00 13.32
N ALA A 352 -1.30 3.66 12.22
CA ALA A 352 -0.75 3.00 11.05
C ALA A 352 0.24 3.90 10.32
N MET A 353 1.20 3.28 9.64
CA MET A 353 1.92 3.94 8.56
C MET A 353 1.08 3.87 7.29
N VAL A 354 1.06 4.92 6.49
CA VAL A 354 0.41 4.95 5.18
C VAL A 354 1.39 5.44 4.13
N VAL A 355 1.41 4.75 2.98
CA VAL A 355 1.98 5.25 1.73
C VAL A 355 0.85 5.88 0.94
N TRP A 356 0.94 7.18 0.66
CA TRP A 356 -0.09 7.90 -0.09
C TRP A 356 0.13 7.76 -1.59
N LEU A 357 -0.93 7.35 -2.29
CA LEU A 357 -0.88 6.91 -3.67
C LEU A 357 -1.72 7.79 -4.59
N HIS A 358 -2.12 8.99 -4.19
CA HIS A 358 -3.00 9.83 -5.01
C HIS A 358 -2.49 11.27 -5.08
N ASP A 359 -2.80 11.97 -6.18
CA ASP A 359 -2.29 13.32 -6.44
C ASP A 359 -2.96 14.34 -5.53
N GLN A 360 -4.26 14.15 -5.26
CA GLN A 360 -4.94 14.90 -4.20
C GLN A 360 -4.37 14.48 -2.83
N PRO A 361 -3.91 15.43 -2.01
CA PRO A 361 -3.26 15.11 -0.75
C PRO A 361 -4.25 14.50 0.25
N LEU A 362 -3.73 13.65 1.14
CA LEU A 362 -4.45 13.19 2.31
C LEU A 362 -4.70 14.38 3.24
N VAL A 363 -5.95 14.57 3.63
CA VAL A 363 -6.38 15.58 4.61
C VAL A 363 -7.02 14.88 5.80
N ALA A 364 -6.61 15.27 7.02
CA ALA A 364 -7.24 14.80 8.25
C ALA A 364 -8.73 15.21 8.29
N GLY A 365 -9.61 14.34 8.77
CA GLY A 365 -11.06 14.53 8.81
C GLY A 365 -11.81 14.01 7.58
N LYS A 366 -11.15 13.83 6.42
CA LYS A 366 -11.80 13.26 5.22
C LYS A 366 -12.15 11.79 5.42
N SER A 367 -13.34 11.39 4.96
CA SER A 367 -13.84 10.02 5.03
C SER A 367 -13.46 9.22 3.78
N TYR A 368 -13.02 7.98 3.98
CA TYR A 368 -12.63 7.02 2.96
C TYR A 368 -13.37 5.69 3.18
N TRP A 369 -13.45 4.88 2.13
CA TRP A 369 -13.66 3.46 2.29
C TRP A 369 -12.36 2.81 2.75
N VAL A 370 -12.41 2.11 3.87
CA VAL A 370 -11.30 1.31 4.39
C VAL A 370 -11.57 -0.14 4.02
N LYS A 371 -10.72 -0.71 3.16
CA LYS A 371 -10.73 -2.15 2.89
C LYS A 371 -9.70 -2.83 3.79
N HIS A 372 -10.20 -3.64 4.72
CA HIS A 372 -9.39 -4.40 5.66
C HIS A 372 -9.86 -5.85 5.63
N THR A 373 -8.94 -6.79 5.43
CA THR A 373 -9.22 -8.21 5.22
C THR A 373 -10.35 -8.45 4.19
N THR A 374 -11.54 -8.84 4.64
CA THR A 374 -12.70 -9.15 3.79
C THR A 374 -13.79 -8.07 3.85
N ARG A 375 -13.60 -7.02 4.66
CA ARG A 375 -14.53 -5.90 4.85
C ARG A 375 -14.14 -4.69 4.01
N LEU A 376 -15.17 -3.94 3.61
CA LEU A 376 -15.08 -2.58 3.11
C LEU A 376 -16.02 -1.75 4.00
N LEU A 377 -15.48 -0.78 4.73
CA LEU A 377 -16.25 -0.02 5.72
C LEU A 377 -15.83 1.45 5.74
N PRO A 378 -16.70 2.38 6.17
CA PRO A 378 -16.34 3.79 6.27
C PRO A 378 -15.32 4.00 7.40
N GLY A 379 -14.30 4.80 7.12
CA GLY A 379 -13.37 5.32 8.11
C GLY A 379 -12.92 6.73 7.76
N SER A 380 -12.26 7.40 8.69
CA SER A 380 -11.66 8.71 8.48
C SER A 380 -10.27 8.75 9.10
N VAL A 381 -9.33 9.39 8.41
CA VAL A 381 -8.02 9.69 8.99
C VAL A 381 -8.21 10.86 9.93
N THR A 382 -8.14 10.62 11.24
CA THR A 382 -8.45 11.64 12.26
C THR A 382 -7.26 12.57 12.49
N GLN A 383 -6.05 12.03 12.37
CA GLN A 383 -4.82 12.76 12.58
C GLN A 383 -3.71 12.24 11.67
N ILE A 384 -2.91 13.15 11.15
CA ILE A 384 -1.58 12.83 10.60
C ILE A 384 -0.57 13.18 11.69
N VAL A 385 0.09 12.17 12.25
CA VAL A 385 1.02 12.32 13.38
C VAL A 385 2.33 12.97 12.89
N HIS A 386 2.91 12.43 11.82
CA HIS A 386 4.07 13.00 11.13
C HIS A 386 4.19 12.42 9.72
N GLY A 387 4.86 13.18 8.84
CA GLY A 387 5.38 12.66 7.58
C GLY A 387 6.80 12.10 7.78
N VAL A 388 7.19 11.19 6.91
CA VAL A 388 8.56 10.67 6.82
C VAL A 388 9.09 11.03 5.45
N ASP A 389 10.18 11.79 5.44
CA ASP A 389 10.93 12.00 4.20
C ASP A 389 11.63 10.68 3.86
N VAL A 390 11.24 10.06 2.74
CA VAL A 390 11.76 8.75 2.33
C VAL A 390 13.23 8.82 1.90
N ASN A 391 13.74 10.01 1.57
CA ASN A 391 15.11 10.24 1.14
C ASN A 391 16.06 10.40 2.34
N THR A 392 15.65 11.09 3.39
CA THR A 392 16.48 11.35 4.59
C THR A 392 16.13 10.46 5.78
N LEU A 393 14.94 9.84 5.78
CA LEU A 393 14.30 9.17 6.92
C LEU A 393 13.96 10.09 8.09
N GLU A 394 14.04 11.41 7.89
CA GLU A 394 13.68 12.37 8.93
C GLU A 394 12.16 12.45 9.07
N GLN A 395 11.71 12.45 10.32
CA GLN A 395 10.33 12.73 10.65
C GLN A 395 10.12 14.23 10.61
N HIS A 396 9.11 14.67 9.88
CA HIS A 396 8.73 16.07 9.83
C HIS A 396 7.28 16.25 10.25
N ALA A 397 7.00 17.38 10.89
CA ALA A 397 5.62 17.80 11.10
C ALA A 397 4.92 17.87 9.73
N PRO A 398 3.64 17.46 9.63
CA PRO A 398 2.93 17.50 8.36
C PRO A 398 2.79 18.96 7.91
N LYS A 399 3.30 19.29 6.72
CA LYS A 399 3.17 20.64 6.15
C LYS A 399 1.68 20.92 5.94
N ALA A 400 1.13 21.87 6.71
CA ALA A 400 -0.29 22.21 6.70
C ALA A 400 -1.26 21.03 6.97
N GLY A 401 -0.83 20.00 7.72
CA GLY A 401 -1.71 18.86 8.05
C GLY A 401 -2.09 17.99 6.85
N LYS A 402 -1.22 17.91 5.84
CA LYS A 402 -1.45 17.14 4.60
C LYS A 402 -0.31 16.15 4.32
N LEU A 403 -0.62 15.09 3.58
CA LEU A 403 0.36 14.13 3.04
C LEU A 403 0.20 14.08 1.50
N GLY A 404 1.26 14.39 0.77
CA GLY A 404 1.29 14.45 -0.69
C GLY A 404 1.52 13.10 -1.37
N LEU A 405 1.50 13.10 -2.71
CA LEU A 405 1.76 11.91 -3.52
C LEU A 405 3.12 11.28 -3.18
N ASN A 406 3.17 9.95 -3.04
CA ASN A 406 4.36 9.16 -2.74
C ASN A 406 5.00 9.45 -1.37
N GLU A 407 4.38 10.30 -0.55
CA GLU A 407 4.83 10.51 0.82
C GLU A 407 4.36 9.36 1.72
N VAL A 408 5.18 9.08 2.73
CA VAL A 408 4.89 8.12 3.78
C VAL A 408 4.59 8.89 5.05
N GLY A 409 3.55 8.52 5.77
CA GLY A 409 3.19 9.20 7.01
C GLY A 409 2.60 8.26 8.05
N ARG A 410 2.77 8.61 9.32
CA ARG A 410 2.10 7.96 10.43
C ARG A 410 0.76 8.64 10.67
N ILE A 411 -0.32 7.87 10.69
CA ILE A 411 -1.69 8.36 10.82
C ILE A 411 -2.44 7.66 11.95
N VAL A 412 -3.49 8.32 12.43
CA VAL A 412 -4.55 7.71 13.23
C VAL A 412 -5.77 7.55 12.35
N LEU A 413 -6.25 6.32 12.21
CA LEU A 413 -7.43 5.94 11.46
C LEU A 413 -8.54 5.57 12.43
N SER A 414 -9.70 6.19 12.28
CA SER A 414 -10.92 5.81 13.00
C SER A 414 -11.90 5.14 12.03
N THR A 415 -12.44 4.00 12.43
CA THR A 415 -13.36 3.21 11.63
C THR A 415 -14.74 3.12 12.27
N ALA A 416 -15.79 3.07 11.44
CA ALA A 416 -17.18 2.99 11.92
C ALA A 416 -17.47 1.71 12.72
N ILE A 417 -16.72 0.63 12.46
CA ILE A 417 -16.79 -0.65 13.17
C ILE A 417 -15.36 -1.03 13.59
N PRO A 418 -15.15 -1.60 14.79
CA PRO A 418 -13.83 -2.05 15.21
C PRO A 418 -13.18 -3.03 14.22
N LEU A 419 -11.91 -2.78 13.91
CA LEU A 419 -11.07 -3.69 13.15
C LEU A 419 -10.53 -4.79 14.07
N VAL A 420 -10.38 -6.00 13.52
CA VAL A 420 -9.67 -7.12 14.17
C VAL A 420 -8.35 -7.30 13.44
N PHE A 421 -7.24 -6.88 14.06
CA PHE A 421 -5.96 -6.75 13.37
C PHE A 421 -4.79 -7.19 14.24
N ASP A 422 -3.66 -7.47 13.61
CA ASP A 422 -2.36 -7.61 14.27
C ASP A 422 -1.43 -6.49 13.73
N PRO A 423 -0.34 -6.16 14.42
CA PRO A 423 0.69 -5.32 13.84
C PRO A 423 1.19 -5.91 12.51
N TYR A 424 1.37 -5.06 11.50
CA TYR A 424 1.74 -5.50 10.14
C TYR A 424 3.05 -6.31 10.11
N GLN A 425 4.00 -5.96 10.97
CA GLN A 425 5.28 -6.66 11.12
C GLN A 425 5.14 -8.08 11.70
N GLU A 426 4.05 -8.37 12.41
CA GLU A 426 3.74 -9.69 12.97
C GLU A 426 2.87 -10.51 12.01
N ASN A 427 1.88 -9.86 11.37
CA ASN A 427 1.00 -10.48 10.39
C ASN A 427 0.54 -9.48 9.32
N ALA A 428 1.17 -9.54 8.15
CA ALA A 428 0.86 -8.64 7.05
C ALA A 428 -0.60 -8.77 6.56
N ALA A 429 -1.20 -9.96 6.62
CA ALA A 429 -2.54 -10.18 6.08
C ALA A 429 -3.64 -9.51 6.92
N THR A 430 -3.46 -9.42 8.25
CA THR A 430 -4.40 -8.76 9.17
C THR A 430 -3.96 -7.36 9.56
N GLY A 431 -2.69 -7.01 9.38
CA GLY A 431 -2.16 -5.66 9.62
C GLY A 431 -2.22 -4.73 8.41
N ALA A 432 -2.64 -5.20 7.23
CA ALA A 432 -2.77 -4.38 6.03
C ALA A 432 -4.18 -3.81 5.85
N PHE A 433 -4.27 -2.60 5.30
CA PHE A 433 -5.50 -2.07 4.73
C PHE A 433 -5.22 -1.18 3.52
N ILE A 434 -6.24 -0.89 2.72
CA ILE A 434 -6.19 0.16 1.71
C ILE A 434 -7.27 1.21 1.97
N LEU A 435 -6.95 2.45 1.63
CA LEU A 435 -7.89 3.57 1.58
C LEU A 435 -8.38 3.74 0.15
N VAL A 436 -9.70 3.82 0.00
CA VAL A 436 -10.38 3.97 -1.29
C VAL A 436 -11.26 5.22 -1.21
N ASP A 437 -11.15 6.10 -2.20
CA ASP A 437 -11.98 7.30 -2.26
C ASP A 437 -13.45 6.91 -2.50
N ARG A 438 -14.36 7.60 -1.81
CA ARG A 438 -15.78 7.24 -1.78
C ARG A 438 -16.55 7.65 -3.02
N VAL A 439 -16.02 8.59 -3.79
CA VAL A 439 -16.68 9.15 -4.98
C VAL A 439 -16.27 8.37 -6.22
N ASN A 440 -14.96 8.24 -6.45
CA ASN A 440 -14.43 7.65 -7.69
C ASN A 440 -13.97 6.18 -7.54
N ASN A 441 -14.04 5.59 -6.33
CA ASN A 441 -13.59 4.23 -6.02
C ASN A 441 -12.11 3.95 -6.34
N THR A 442 -11.28 4.99 -6.46
CA THR A 442 -9.83 4.84 -6.67
C THR A 442 -9.14 4.48 -5.36
N THR A 443 -8.11 3.63 -5.44
CA THR A 443 -7.26 3.34 -4.27
C THR A 443 -6.30 4.49 -4.06
N VAL A 444 -6.41 5.18 -2.93
CA VAL A 444 -5.68 6.41 -2.63
C VAL A 444 -4.54 6.23 -1.63
N GLY A 445 -4.54 5.13 -0.87
CA GLY A 445 -3.48 4.85 0.10
C GLY A 445 -3.37 3.38 0.47
N ALA A 446 -2.16 2.95 0.83
CA ALA A 446 -1.89 1.63 1.39
C ALA A 446 -1.38 1.78 2.82
N GLY A 447 -1.96 1.05 3.76
CA GLY A 447 -1.72 1.21 5.19
C GLY A 447 -1.18 -0.06 5.87
N MET A 448 -0.24 0.14 6.79
CA MET A 448 0.39 -0.87 7.63
C MET A 448 0.14 -0.52 9.10
N ILE A 449 -0.71 -1.32 9.76
CA ILE A 449 -1.12 -1.09 11.14
C ILE A 449 0.05 -1.33 12.09
N ILE A 450 0.29 -0.39 12.98
CA ILE A 450 1.28 -0.47 14.07
C ILE A 450 0.63 -1.06 15.32
N GLY A 451 -0.57 -0.59 15.67
CA GLY A 451 -1.25 -1.00 16.89
C GLY A 451 -2.52 -0.21 17.17
N LYS A 452 -3.13 -0.48 18.33
CA LYS A 452 -4.22 0.36 18.87
C LYS A 452 -3.73 1.76 19.18
N HIS A 453 -4.53 2.76 18.83
CA HIS A 453 -4.30 4.11 19.32
C HIS A 453 -4.86 4.25 20.75
N ALA A 454 -4.00 4.56 21.73
CA ALA A 454 -4.39 4.66 23.14
C ALA A 454 -5.23 5.91 23.47
N GLY A 455 -5.26 6.90 22.57
CA GLY A 455 -6.07 8.13 22.69
C GLY A 455 -7.54 7.94 22.34
N GLY A 456 -8.12 6.78 22.66
CA GLY A 456 -9.52 6.46 22.40
C GLY A 456 -10.44 7.49 23.07
N GLY A 457 -10.95 8.43 22.28
CA GLY A 457 -11.85 9.47 22.79
C GLY A 457 -11.81 10.84 22.10
N ALA A 458 -10.94 11.09 21.12
CA ALA A 458 -10.84 12.42 20.50
C ALA A 458 -12.14 12.89 19.81
N HIS A 459 -13.07 11.99 19.46
CA HIS A 459 -14.36 12.33 18.85
C HIS A 459 -15.57 12.21 19.80
N ARG A 460 -15.39 12.45 21.10
CA ARG A 460 -16.51 12.74 22.02
C ARG A 460 -16.63 14.24 22.35
N GLY A 461 -16.03 15.10 21.53
CA GLY A 461 -16.12 16.55 21.64
C GLY A 461 -17.27 17.14 20.82
N ARG A 462 -17.56 18.43 21.05
CA ARG A 462 -18.43 19.22 20.17
C ARG A 462 -17.74 19.38 18.82
N VAL A 463 -18.41 19.00 17.73
CA VAL A 463 -17.90 19.18 16.36
C VAL A 463 -17.55 20.65 16.14
N THR A 464 -16.29 20.89 15.84
CA THR A 464 -15.73 22.22 15.54
C THR A 464 -16.17 22.69 14.16
N GLN A 465 -16.03 23.98 13.89
CA GLN A 465 -16.35 24.52 12.58
C GLN A 465 -15.42 23.97 11.49
N GLU A 466 -14.11 23.92 11.75
CA GLU A 466 -13.11 23.41 10.80
C GLU A 466 -13.40 21.95 10.39
N GLU A 467 -13.82 21.10 11.34
CA GLU A 467 -14.22 19.73 11.04
C GLU A 467 -15.45 19.65 10.11
N ARG A 468 -16.41 20.57 10.25
CA ARG A 468 -17.56 20.64 9.33
C ARG A 468 -17.13 21.07 7.94
N GLU A 469 -16.28 22.09 7.85
CA GLU A 469 -15.78 22.62 6.58
C GLU A 469 -14.98 21.57 5.80
N VAL A 470 -14.09 20.84 6.47
CA VAL A 470 -13.34 19.72 5.86
C VAL A 470 -14.27 18.60 5.41
N ARG A 471 -15.29 18.26 6.21
CA ARG A 471 -16.24 17.19 5.88
C ARG A 471 -17.11 17.52 4.68
N LEU A 472 -17.59 18.77 4.58
CA LEU A 472 -18.40 19.24 3.47
C LEU A 472 -17.56 19.72 2.27
N GLY A 473 -16.23 19.81 2.45
CA GLY A 473 -15.31 20.31 1.44
C GLY A 473 -15.51 21.79 1.08
N GLN A 474 -16.27 22.53 1.89
CA GLN A 474 -16.69 23.92 1.63
C GLN A 474 -16.70 24.74 2.91
N LYS A 475 -16.55 26.06 2.79
CA LYS A 475 -16.77 26.99 3.91
C LYS A 475 -18.22 27.45 3.92
N GLY A 476 -18.82 27.53 5.10
CA GLY A 476 -20.17 28.06 5.25
C GLY A 476 -20.19 29.56 5.01
N ALA A 477 -21.10 30.01 4.15
CA ALA A 477 -21.22 31.40 3.77
C ALA A 477 -22.69 31.72 3.43
N VAL A 478 -23.03 33.00 3.51
CA VAL A 478 -24.32 33.53 3.12
C VAL A 478 -24.13 34.33 1.85
N ILE A 479 -24.81 33.91 0.79
CA ILE A 479 -24.71 34.50 -0.53
C ILE A 479 -26.03 35.22 -0.81
N TRP A 480 -25.95 36.53 -0.92
CA TRP A 480 -27.08 37.36 -1.31
C TRP A 480 -27.13 37.49 -2.82
N LEU A 481 -28.24 37.06 -3.42
CA LEU A 481 -28.44 37.03 -4.86
C LEU A 481 -29.75 37.73 -5.23
N ARG A 482 -29.82 38.17 -6.49
CA ARG A 482 -31.10 38.51 -7.11
C ARG A 482 -31.85 37.24 -7.50
N GLU A 483 -33.17 37.32 -7.50
CA GLU A 483 -34.06 36.18 -7.79
C GLU A 483 -33.75 35.53 -9.15
N GLU A 484 -33.38 36.34 -10.16
CA GLU A 484 -33.09 35.87 -11.52
C GLU A 484 -31.81 35.04 -11.63
N ALA A 485 -30.86 35.22 -10.71
CA ALA A 485 -29.59 34.49 -10.70
C ALA A 485 -29.62 33.27 -9.77
N ALA A 486 -30.60 33.19 -8.86
CA ALA A 486 -30.63 32.20 -7.79
C ALA A 486 -30.70 30.75 -8.31
N ASP A 487 -31.59 30.45 -9.27
CA ASP A 487 -31.78 29.10 -9.82
C ASP A 487 -30.51 28.55 -10.48
N ALA A 488 -29.84 29.38 -11.28
CA ALA A 488 -28.66 28.98 -12.02
C ALA A 488 -27.44 28.80 -11.11
N VAL A 489 -27.26 29.70 -10.13
CA VAL A 489 -26.19 29.59 -9.12
C VAL A 489 -26.40 28.36 -8.24
N GLU A 490 -27.64 28.09 -7.80
CA GLU A 490 -27.98 26.89 -7.04
C GLU A 490 -27.65 25.61 -7.83
N ARG A 491 -28.04 25.56 -9.11
CA ARG A 491 -27.75 24.42 -9.98
C ARG A 491 -26.25 24.19 -10.15
N GLU A 492 -25.47 25.23 -10.42
CA GLU A 492 -24.02 25.09 -10.63
C GLU A 492 -23.31 24.65 -9.35
N LEU A 493 -23.64 25.25 -8.20
CA LEU A 493 -23.08 24.81 -6.92
C LEU A 493 -23.49 23.36 -6.58
N PHE A 494 -24.70 22.95 -6.93
CA PHE A 494 -25.15 21.57 -6.77
C PHE A 494 -24.36 20.60 -7.66
N GLU A 495 -24.09 20.96 -8.92
CA GLU A 495 -23.27 20.18 -9.85
C GLU A 495 -21.81 20.07 -9.38
N GLU A 496 -21.30 21.09 -8.68
CA GLU A 496 -20.01 21.05 -7.99
C GLU A 496 -20.02 20.29 -6.65
N ALA A 497 -21.11 19.55 -6.35
CA ALA A 497 -21.31 18.77 -5.13
C ALA A 497 -21.25 19.60 -3.83
N ARG A 498 -21.63 20.89 -3.89
CA ARG A 498 -21.76 21.76 -2.71
C ARG A 498 -23.07 21.51 -1.98
N THR A 499 -23.05 21.65 -0.66
CA THR A 499 -24.27 21.61 0.16
C THR A 499 -24.83 23.02 0.27
N VAL A 500 -25.93 23.25 -0.43
CA VAL A 500 -26.57 24.56 -0.55
C VAL A 500 -27.99 24.49 0.02
N LEU A 501 -28.42 25.57 0.66
CA LEU A 501 -29.80 25.77 1.10
C LEU A 501 -30.26 27.11 0.55
N ARG A 502 -31.50 27.19 0.08
CA ARG A 502 -32.10 28.42 -0.45
C ARG A 502 -33.24 28.88 0.44
N ILE A 503 -33.29 30.20 0.68
CA ILE A 503 -34.42 30.86 1.35
C ILE A 503 -34.74 32.14 0.59
N GLU A 504 -36.02 32.34 0.30
CA GLU A 504 -36.50 33.61 -0.22
C GLU A 504 -36.71 34.60 0.94
N GLN A 505 -36.29 35.84 0.74
CA GLN A 505 -36.33 36.86 1.80
C GLN A 505 -37.73 37.06 2.41
N GLY A 506 -38.80 36.84 1.62
CA GLY A 506 -40.19 36.97 2.06
C GLY A 506 -40.73 35.82 2.92
N GLU A 507 -40.03 34.69 3.01
CA GLU A 507 -40.51 33.51 3.75
C GLU A 507 -40.40 33.68 5.27
N LEU A 508 -39.47 34.52 5.74
CA LEU A 508 -39.18 34.71 7.15
C LEU A 508 -39.03 36.19 7.49
N PRO A 509 -39.46 36.63 8.70
CA PRO A 509 -39.12 37.95 9.20
C PRO A 509 -37.59 38.17 9.22
N THR A 510 -37.12 39.38 8.93
CA THR A 510 -35.69 39.72 8.78
C THR A 510 -34.83 39.26 9.96
N ASP A 511 -35.31 39.43 11.19
CA ASP A 511 -34.61 38.99 12.41
C ASP A 511 -34.49 37.46 12.53
N ALA A 512 -35.49 36.72 12.02
CA ALA A 512 -35.46 35.26 12.00
C ALA A 512 -34.54 34.77 10.88
N LEU A 513 -34.60 35.41 9.72
CA LEU A 513 -33.75 35.10 8.57
C LEU A 513 -32.26 35.28 8.90
N LEU A 514 -31.88 36.38 9.57
CA LEU A 514 -30.50 36.62 9.99
C LEU A 514 -30.00 35.54 10.97
N LYS A 515 -30.85 35.10 11.92
CA LYS A 515 -30.52 34.01 12.85
C LYS A 515 -30.32 32.67 12.13
N VAL A 516 -31.18 32.38 11.15
CA VAL A 516 -31.04 31.18 10.30
C VAL A 516 -29.76 31.26 9.48
N ALA A 517 -29.50 32.41 8.84
CA ALA A 517 -28.30 32.64 8.04
C ALA A 517 -27.01 32.41 8.81
N ARG A 518 -26.91 32.99 10.02
CA ARG A 518 -25.79 32.76 10.93
C ARG A 518 -25.67 31.29 11.32
N THR A 519 -26.77 30.66 11.73
CA THR A 519 -26.77 29.27 12.19
C THR A 519 -26.33 28.31 11.08
N VAL A 520 -26.85 28.49 9.86
CA VAL A 520 -26.55 27.66 8.68
C VAL A 520 -25.09 27.83 8.27
N ALA A 521 -24.60 29.07 8.19
CA ALA A 521 -23.19 29.33 7.87
C ALA A 521 -22.23 28.76 8.94
N ASP A 522 -22.57 28.85 10.23
CA ASP A 522 -21.80 28.22 11.32
C ASP A 522 -21.77 26.68 11.25
N GLN A 523 -22.71 26.05 10.52
CA GLN A 523 -22.69 24.62 10.23
C GLN A 523 -21.90 24.25 8.96
N GLY A 524 -21.26 25.21 8.28
CA GLY A 524 -20.49 24.96 7.06
C GLY A 524 -21.34 24.84 5.79
N ILE A 525 -22.61 25.26 5.84
CA ILE A 525 -23.56 25.18 4.70
C ILE A 525 -23.57 26.53 3.98
N LEU A 526 -23.70 26.50 2.65
CA LEU A 526 -23.92 27.70 1.84
C LEU A 526 -25.41 28.05 1.85
N LEU A 527 -25.75 29.25 2.31
CA LEU A 527 -27.12 29.77 2.26
C LEU A 527 -27.25 30.76 1.11
N LEU A 528 -28.12 30.48 0.15
CA LEU A 528 -28.56 31.45 -0.86
C LEU A 528 -29.77 32.22 -0.33
N VAL A 529 -29.64 33.53 -0.21
CA VAL A 529 -30.75 34.44 0.09
C VAL A 529 -31.08 35.19 -1.19
N SER A 530 -32.26 34.93 -1.75
CA SER A 530 -32.79 35.63 -2.92
C SER A 530 -33.77 36.74 -2.50
N GLY A 531 -33.51 37.97 -2.97
CA GLY A 531 -34.33 39.14 -2.69
C GLY A 531 -34.65 39.98 -3.94
N ALA A 532 -35.61 40.89 -3.82
CA ALA A 532 -36.06 41.76 -4.91
C ALA A 532 -35.07 42.88 -5.25
N GLU A 533 -35.23 43.50 -6.42
CA GLU A 533 -34.30 44.42 -7.13
C GLU A 533 -33.68 45.59 -6.33
N ASN A 534 -34.21 45.92 -5.14
CA ASN A 534 -33.77 47.03 -4.28
C ASN A 534 -33.45 46.63 -2.83
N GLU A 535 -33.49 45.35 -2.49
CA GLU A 535 -33.26 44.88 -1.12
C GLU A 535 -31.81 44.44 -0.95
N LYS A 536 -31.02 45.30 -0.30
CA LYS A 536 -29.64 45.01 0.09
C LYS A 536 -29.58 44.62 1.57
N PRO A 537 -28.66 43.73 1.96
CA PRO A 537 -28.44 43.43 3.35
C PRO A 537 -28.06 44.71 4.11
N ASP A 538 -28.74 44.94 5.24
CA ASP A 538 -28.52 46.14 6.04
C ASP A 538 -27.21 46.06 6.86
N ALA A 539 -26.93 47.11 7.64
CA ALA A 539 -25.73 47.18 8.46
C ALA A 539 -25.63 46.08 9.53
N LEU A 540 -26.76 45.50 9.99
CA LEU A 540 -26.76 44.39 10.94
C LEU A 540 -26.21 43.11 10.31
N TRP A 541 -26.53 42.83 9.05
CA TRP A 541 -26.01 41.65 8.34
C TRP A 541 -24.48 41.68 8.22
N THR A 542 -23.95 42.84 7.87
CA THR A 542 -22.50 43.04 7.74
C THR A 542 -21.80 42.91 9.10
N ALA A 543 -22.41 43.44 10.17
CA ALA A 543 -21.87 43.37 11.52
C ALA A 543 -21.86 41.94 12.10
N GLU A 544 -22.88 41.13 11.81
CA GLU A 544 -23.02 39.77 12.35
C GLU A 544 -22.29 38.69 11.55
N LEU A 545 -22.21 38.82 10.21
CA LEU A 545 -21.64 37.79 9.33
C LEU A 545 -20.23 38.13 8.81
N GLY A 546 -19.85 39.41 8.80
CA GLY A 546 -18.53 39.86 8.36
C GLY A 546 -18.16 39.32 6.98
N GLU A 547 -16.98 38.70 6.86
CA GLU A 547 -16.47 38.11 5.61
C GLU A 547 -17.28 36.91 5.09
N ARG A 548 -18.23 36.38 5.87
CA ARG A 548 -19.11 35.27 5.43
C ARG A 548 -20.32 35.74 4.64
N LEU A 549 -20.60 37.05 4.63
CA LEU A 549 -21.64 37.63 3.79
C LEU A 549 -21.03 38.01 2.44
N ILE A 550 -21.50 37.37 1.38
CA ILE A 550 -21.09 37.67 0.01
C ILE A 550 -22.29 38.25 -0.71
N VAL A 551 -22.18 39.50 -1.14
CA VAL A 551 -23.22 40.18 -1.91
C VAL A 551 -22.88 40.09 -3.38
N ALA A 552 -23.58 39.20 -4.09
CA ALA A 552 -23.46 39.03 -5.53
C ALA A 552 -24.67 39.71 -6.20
N ASP A 553 -24.60 41.05 -6.28
CA ASP A 553 -25.62 41.93 -6.88
C ASP A 553 -25.56 41.89 -8.42
N ALA A 554 -25.70 40.69 -8.99
CA ALA A 554 -25.67 40.43 -10.41
C ALA A 554 -27.00 39.81 -10.87
N THR A 555 -27.53 40.30 -12.00
CA THR A 555 -28.69 39.71 -12.69
C THR A 555 -28.32 38.50 -13.54
N VAL A 556 -27.03 38.34 -13.84
CA VAL A 556 -26.49 37.25 -14.66
C VAL A 556 -25.74 36.28 -13.76
N ALA A 557 -26.10 35.01 -13.84
CA ALA A 557 -25.52 33.95 -13.00
C ALA A 557 -23.99 33.84 -13.11
N SER A 558 -23.43 34.01 -14.32
CA SER A 558 -21.98 33.95 -14.56
C SER A 558 -21.19 34.97 -13.71
N ASP A 559 -21.76 36.16 -13.52
CA ASP A 559 -21.11 37.25 -12.80
C ASP A 559 -21.22 37.02 -11.28
N ALA A 560 -22.35 36.47 -10.83
CA ALA A 560 -22.53 36.01 -9.46
C ALA A 560 -21.53 34.89 -9.11
N LEU A 561 -21.37 33.89 -9.99
CA LEU A 561 -20.41 32.79 -9.81
C LEU A 561 -18.96 33.27 -9.85
N THR A 562 -18.64 34.25 -10.69
CA THR A 562 -17.32 34.87 -10.70
C THR A 562 -17.03 35.55 -9.34
N THR A 563 -18.02 36.23 -8.78
CA THR A 563 -17.92 36.85 -7.45
C THR A 563 -17.71 35.79 -6.36
N LEU A 564 -18.41 34.66 -6.44
CA LEU A 564 -18.24 33.53 -5.51
C LEU A 564 -16.84 32.92 -5.59
N ARG A 565 -16.32 32.72 -6.80
CA ARG A 565 -14.98 32.18 -7.04
C ARG A 565 -13.88 33.07 -6.46
N LEU A 566 -14.02 34.39 -6.55
CA LEU A 566 -13.09 35.35 -5.92
C LEU A 566 -13.04 35.21 -4.39
N HIS A 567 -14.13 34.74 -3.77
CA HIS A 567 -14.21 34.45 -2.34
C HIS A 567 -13.86 32.99 -2.01
N GLY A 568 -13.32 32.24 -2.97
CA GLY A 568 -12.93 30.84 -2.80
C GLY A 568 -14.10 29.86 -2.72
N ILE A 569 -15.28 30.25 -3.22
CA ILE A 569 -16.46 29.39 -3.31
C ILE A 569 -16.64 28.93 -4.75
N GLY A 570 -16.54 27.62 -4.94
CA GLY A 570 -16.68 26.93 -6.21
C GLY A 570 -15.35 26.54 -6.87
N ALA A 571 -15.38 25.90 -8.03
CA ALA A 571 -14.15 25.57 -8.78
C ALA A 571 -13.60 26.82 -9.47
N GLU A 572 -12.27 27.04 -9.48
CA GLU A 572 -11.66 28.05 -10.36
C GLU A 572 -12.04 27.72 -11.80
N ALA A 573 -12.52 28.72 -12.55
CA ALA A 573 -12.78 28.55 -13.96
C ALA A 573 -11.46 28.15 -14.63
N THR A 574 -11.33 26.89 -15.02
CA THR A 574 -10.40 26.50 -16.06
C THR A 574 -10.76 27.36 -17.26
N VAL A 575 -9.95 28.37 -17.55
CA VAL A 575 -9.97 29.05 -18.83
C VAL A 575 -9.61 27.97 -19.84
N LEU A 576 -10.63 27.30 -20.38
CA LEU A 576 -10.54 26.63 -21.66
C LEU A 576 -10.24 27.75 -22.65
N GLY A 577 -8.95 28.02 -22.83
CA GLY A 577 -8.48 28.92 -23.85
C GLY A 577 -8.97 28.39 -25.18
N ASP A 578 -9.71 29.23 -25.89
CA ASP A 578 -9.79 29.17 -27.33
C ASP A 578 -8.36 29.12 -27.88
N ASN A 579 -7.90 27.92 -28.24
CA ASN A 579 -6.91 27.72 -29.28
C ASN A 579 -7.09 26.31 -29.84
N ILE A 580 -7.57 26.32 -31.09
CA ILE A 580 -7.46 25.28 -32.11
C ILE A 580 -6.01 24.83 -32.27
#